data_AF-A0A957FEN3-F1
#
_entry.id   AF-A0A957FEN3-F1
#
_cell.length_a   1.000
_cell.length_b   1.000
_cell.length_c   1.000
_cell.angle_alpha   90.00
_cell.angle_beta   90.00
_cell.angle_gamma   90.00
#
_symmetry.space_group_name_H-M   'P 1'
#
loop_
_entity.id
_entity.type
_entity.pdbx_description
1 polymer ?
#
loop_
_entity_poly.entity_id
_entity_poly.type
_entity_poly.pdbx_seq_one_letter_code
_entity_poly.pdbx_strand_id
1 'polypeptide(L)' 'HLGATLIPKNKVLEHMGELDTATETVVYCRSGARSADAIRTLQQHGFKKLLNLAGGINRWAAEVDKSLPQY' A
#
# COMPACT_ATOMS: atom_id res chain seq x y z
N HIS A 1 10.28 -9.27 8.07
CA HIS A 1 9.61 -8.05 7.60
C HIS A 1 9.52 -8.10 6.07
N LEU A 2 8.36 -7.79 5.49
CA LEU A 2 8.07 -7.88 4.04
C LEU A 2 8.87 -6.88 3.15
N GLY A 3 9.93 -6.26 3.67
CA GLY A 3 10.73 -5.28 2.94
C GLY A 3 9.97 -4.00 2.53
N ALA A 4 8.80 -3.74 3.09
CA ALA A 4 7.95 -2.61 2.70
C ALA A 4 8.40 -1.28 3.34
N THR A 5 8.28 -0.20 2.57
CA THR A 5 8.48 1.17 3.06
C THR A 5 7.26 1.63 3.87
N LEU A 6 7.48 2.07 5.11
CA LEU A 6 6.41 2.58 5.96
C LEU A 6 6.16 4.06 5.66
N ILE A 7 5.05 4.35 4.97
CA ILE A 7 4.58 5.71 4.72
C ILE A 7 3.21 5.89 5.38
N PRO A 8 3.06 6.77 6.39
CA PRO A 8 1.76 7.11 6.95
C PRO A 8 0.83 7.71 5.89
N LYS A 9 -0.45 7.32 5.86
CA LYS A 9 -1.43 7.79 4.86
C LYS A 9 -1.45 9.32 4.73
N ASN A 10 -1.43 10.04 5.84
CA ASN A 10 -1.47 11.51 5.88
C ASN A 10 -0.16 12.17 5.42
N LYS A 11 0.89 11.39 5.19
CA LYS A 11 2.20 11.84 4.72
C LYS A 11 2.50 11.39 3.29
N VAL A 12 1.57 10.70 2.63
CA VAL A 12 1.80 10.12 1.30
C VAL A 12 2.25 11.13 0.25
N LEU A 13 1.75 12.37 0.30
CA LEU A 13 2.16 13.43 -0.64
C LEU A 13 3.56 13.96 -0.35
N GLU A 14 3.96 14.02 0.92
CA GLU A 14 5.31 14.46 1.32
C GLU A 14 6.37 13.45 0.87
N HIS A 15 6.01 12.16 0.82
CA HIS A 15 6.91 11.06 0.45
C HIS A 15 6.73 10.59 -1.00
N MET A 16 5.91 11.26 -1.83
CA MET A 16 5.64 10.78 -3.20
C MET A 16 6.91 10.72 -4.07
N GLY A 17 7.93 11.53 -3.77
CA GLY A 17 9.23 11.51 -4.46
C GLY A 17 10.08 10.26 -4.17
N GLU A 18 9.73 9.47 -3.14
CA GLU A 18 10.38 8.20 -2.84
C GLU A 18 9.83 7.04 -3.68
N LEU A 19 8.71 7.26 -4.36
CA LEU A 19 8.02 6.24 -5.14
C LEU A 19 8.48 6.28 -6.60
N ASP A 20 8.99 5.17 -7.09
CA ASP A 20 9.36 5.03 -8.49
C ASP A 20 8.10 4.90 -9.36
N THR A 21 7.87 5.89 -10.22
CA THR A 21 6.73 5.93 -11.15
C THR A 21 6.86 4.96 -12.32
N ALA A 22 8.08 4.45 -12.59
CA ALA A 22 8.34 3.52 -13.68
C ALA A 22 7.97 2.08 -13.34
N THR A 23 7.86 1.73 -12.06
CA THR A 23 7.58 0.36 -11.58
C THR A 23 6.17 0.23 -10.99
N GLU A 24 5.67 -1.00 -10.93
CA GLU A 24 4.41 -1.29 -10.22
C GLU A 24 4.64 -1.28 -8.71
N THR A 25 3.86 -0.47 -8.00
CA THR A 25 3.91 -0.36 -6.55
C THR A 25 2.65 -0.95 -5.93
N VAL A 26 2.83 -1.95 -5.05
CA VAL A 26 1.74 -2.50 -4.24
C VAL A 26 1.62 -1.70 -2.95
N VAL A 27 0.45 -1.13 -2.69
CA VAL A 27 0.14 -0.37 -1.48
C VAL A 27 -0.84 -1.19 -0.63
N TYR A 28 -0.54 -1.32 0.66
CA TYR A 28 -1.40 -2.05 1.59
C TYR A 28 -1.51 -1.35 2.94
N CYS A 29 -2.62 -1.61 3.62
CA CYS A 29 -2.79 -1.29 5.03
C CYS A 29 -3.36 -2.52 5.77
N ARG A 30 -3.90 -2.33 6.98
CA ARG A 30 -4.57 -3.43 7.73
C ARG A 30 -5.63 -4.17 6.91
N SER A 31 -6.62 -3.44 6.39
CA SER A 31 -7.82 -3.97 5.72
C SER A 31 -7.98 -3.59 4.24
N GLY A 32 -7.07 -2.79 3.68
CA GLY A 32 -7.14 -2.28 2.30
C GLY A 32 -7.85 -0.93 2.11
N ALA A 33 -8.56 -0.41 3.12
CA ALA A 33 -9.30 0.85 3.00
C ALA A 33 -8.38 2.08 2.93
N ARG A 34 -7.42 2.21 3.86
CA ARG A 34 -6.51 3.37 3.90
C ARG A 34 -5.54 3.38 2.71
N SER A 35 -5.13 2.22 2.23
CA SER A 35 -4.29 2.10 1.03
C SER A 35 -5.08 2.48 -0.23
N ALA A 36 -6.36 2.12 -0.34
CA ALA A 36 -7.21 2.59 -1.44
C ALA A 36 -7.30 4.13 -1.47
N ASP A 37 -7.48 4.76 -0.32
CA ASP A 37 -7.48 6.23 -0.22
C ASP A 37 -6.14 6.84 -0.66
N ALA A 38 -5.02 6.31 -0.17
CA ALA A 38 -3.69 6.76 -0.54
C ALA A 38 -3.41 6.62 -2.04
N ILE A 39 -3.84 5.51 -2.65
CA ILE A 39 -3.75 5.30 -4.09
C ILE A 39 -4.54 6.37 -4.85
N ARG A 40 -5.78 6.67 -4.44
CA ARG A 40 -6.57 7.72 -5.10
C ARG A 40 -5.87 9.08 -5.04
N THR A 41 -5.28 9.42 -3.90
CA THR A 41 -4.49 10.65 -3.75
C THR A 41 -3.28 10.66 -4.68
N LEU A 42 -2.52 9.57 -4.77
CA LEU A 42 -1.36 9.47 -5.67
C LEU A 42 -1.77 9.50 -7.15
N GLN A 43 -2.90 8.87 -7.51
CA GLN A 43 -3.44 8.89 -8.88
C GLN A 43 -3.78 10.31 -9.33
N GLN A 44 -4.31 11.15 -8.44
CA GLN A 44 -4.53 12.58 -8.72
C GLN A 44 -3.22 13.35 -9.03
N HIS A 45 -2.07 12.80 -8.62
CA HIS A 45 -0.73 13.35 -8.86
C HIS A 45 0.03 12.60 -9.96
N GLY A 46 -0.68 11.84 -10.81
CA GLY A 46 -0.11 11.24 -12.01
C GLY A 46 0.47 9.84 -11.86
N PHE A 47 0.39 9.23 -10.67
CA PHE A 47 0.77 7.83 -10.47
C PHE A 47 -0.22 6.90 -11.15
N LYS A 48 0.27 6.02 -12.03
CA LYS A 48 -0.57 5.08 -12.80
C LYS A 48 -0.39 3.62 -12.43
N LYS A 49 0.79 3.26 -11.94
CA LYS A 49 1.20 1.87 -11.68
C LYS A 49 1.05 1.50 -10.20
N LEU A 50 -0.17 1.66 -9.67
CA LEU A 50 -0.48 1.42 -8.26
C LEU A 50 -1.48 0.27 -8.11
N LEU A 51 -1.16 -0.69 -7.25
CA LEU A 51 -2.04 -1.82 -6.93
C LEU A 51 -2.44 -1.77 -5.45
N ASN A 52 -3.74 -1.91 -5.15
CA ASN A 52 -4.21 -2.05 -3.78
C ASN A 52 -4.24 -3.53 -3.39
N LEU A 53 -3.60 -3.90 -2.28
CA LEU A 53 -3.73 -5.25 -1.76
C LEU A 53 -5.15 -5.47 -1.20
N ALA A 54 -5.96 -6.25 -1.93
CA ALA A 54 -7.35 -6.50 -1.57
C ALA A 54 -7.46 -7.17 -0.19
N GLY A 55 -8.26 -6.59 0.71
CA GLY A 55 -8.40 -7.06 2.09
C GLY A 55 -7.21 -6.72 3.01
N GLY A 56 -6.18 -6.05 2.49
CA GLY A 56 -5.00 -5.64 3.24
C GLY A 56 -4.16 -6.81 3.76
N ILE A 57 -3.25 -6.50 4.68
CA ILE A 57 -2.32 -7.48 5.24
C ILE A 57 -3.04 -8.59 6.05
N ASN A 58 -4.21 -8.30 6.62
CA ASN A 58 -4.97 -9.30 7.37
C ASN A 58 -5.44 -10.46 6.49
N ARG A 59 -5.94 -10.15 5.29
CA ARG A 59 -6.38 -11.17 4.34
C ARG A 59 -5.19 -11.93 3.77
N TRP A 60 -4.09 -11.24 3.49
CA TRP A 60 -2.84 -11.88 3.09
C TRP A 60 -2.33 -12.86 4.15
N ALA A 61 -2.36 -12.46 5.42
CA ALA A 61 -2.00 -13.32 6.54
C ALA A 61 -2.95 -14.53 6.69
N ALA A 62 -4.23 -14.35 6.40
CA ALA A 62 -5.22 -15.44 6.46
C ALA A 62 -5.02 -16.49 5.35
N GLU A 63 -4.81 -16.01 4.11
CA GLU A 63 -4.95 -16.83 2.90
C GLU A 63 -3.60 -17.25 2.31
N VAL A 64 -2.55 -16.45 2.48
CA VAL A 64 -1.26 -16.63 1.78
C VAL A 64 -0.12 -16.94 2.74
N ASP A 65 0.13 -16.05 3.71
CA ASP A 65 1.24 -16.20 4.66
C ASP A 65 0.73 -16.25 6.10
N LYS A 66 0.42 -17.47 6.54
CA LYS A 66 -0.11 -17.76 7.88
C LYS A 66 0.91 -17.55 9.01
N SER A 67 2.17 -17.26 8.70
CA SER A 67 3.18 -16.91 9.70
C SER A 67 3.05 -15.47 10.19
N LEU A 68 2.34 -14.63 9.44
CA LEU A 68 2.14 -13.23 9.78
C LEU A 68 1.03 -13.05 10.82
N PRO A 69 1.20 -12.11 11.77
CA PRO A 69 0.14 -11.75 12.70
C PRO A 69 -1.05 -11.09 11.98
N GLN A 70 -2.25 -11.40 12.46
CA GLN A 70 -3.50 -10.72 12.07
C GLN A 70 -3.85 -9.66 13.12
N TYR A 71 -4.43 -8.53 12.68
CA TYR A 71 -4.70 -7.35 13.52
C TYR A 71 -6.12 -6.81 13.42
#